data_AF-A0A8J8TPY2-F1
#
_entry.id   AF-A0A8J8TPY2-F1
#
_cell.length_a   1.000
_cell.length_b   1.000
_cell.length_c   1.000
_cell.angle_alpha   90.00
_cell.angle_beta   90.00
_cell.angle_gamma   90.00
#
_symmetry.space_group_name_H-M   'P 1'
#
loop_
_entity.id
_entity.type
_entity.pdbx_description
1 polymer ?
#
loop_
_entity_poly.entity_id
_entity_poly.type
_entity_poly.pdbx_seq_one_letter_code
_entity_poly.pdbx_strand_id
1 'polypeptide(L)'
;MAPQSEHQERAFDLSREEQWVLHHTLLDRMESEVRSPADTDPPPLAVYRVFEKLEAGTHRFSQRERRCLRDELRQCVAAAETPDRDRPIAERLLVELETPDATDSVAEPLP
;
A
#
# COMPACT_ATOMS: atom_id res chain seq x y z
N MET A 1 24.00 15.26 -4.95
CA MET A 1 22.55 15.10 -5.20
C MET A 1 22.07 14.04 -4.23
N ALA A 2 21.27 14.38 -3.24
CA ALA A 2 20.92 13.45 -2.16
C ALA A 2 19.69 12.60 -2.56
N PRO A 3 19.79 11.27 -2.66
CA PRO A 3 18.62 10.40 -2.82
C PRO A 3 18.02 10.10 -1.44
N GLN A 4 17.47 11.13 -0.77
CA GLN A 4 16.95 10.98 0.60
C GLN A 4 15.44 10.75 0.68
N SER A 5 14.68 11.06 -0.37
CA SER A 5 13.21 10.92 -0.36
C SER A 5 12.72 9.47 -0.56
N GLU A 6 13.54 8.61 -1.15
CA GLU A 6 13.15 7.21 -1.45
C GLU A 6 13.13 6.33 -0.19
N HIS A 7 13.91 6.70 0.84
CA HIS A 7 14.03 5.98 2.10
C HIS A 7 13.15 6.54 3.22
N GLN A 8 12.30 7.53 2.94
CA GLN A 8 11.37 8.05 3.95
C GLN A 8 10.25 7.04 4.15
N GLU A 9 10.41 6.19 5.16
CA GLU A 9 9.39 5.26 5.62
C GLU A 9 8.37 6.00 6.48
N ARG A 10 7.09 5.83 6.15
CA ARG A 10 5.97 6.38 6.91
C ARG A 10 5.28 5.23 7.64
N ALA A 11 5.05 5.41 8.94
CA ALA A 11 4.24 4.49 9.73
C ALA A 11 2.75 4.80 9.50
N PHE A 12 1.95 3.75 9.32
CA PHE A 12 0.49 3.83 9.24
C PHE A 12 -0.11 3.09 10.42
N ASP A 13 -1.18 3.64 10.99
CA ASP A 13 -1.91 3.00 12.06
C ASP A 13 -3.09 2.21 11.47
N LEU A 14 -2.76 1.04 10.93
CA LEU A 14 -3.72 0.18 10.26
C LEU A 14 -4.53 -0.61 11.29
N SER A 15 -5.85 -0.51 11.22
CA SER A 15 -6.75 -1.41 11.91
C SER A 15 -6.62 -2.84 11.40
N ARG A 16 -7.16 -3.81 12.15
CA ARG A 16 -7.14 -5.22 11.76
C ARG A 16 -7.87 -5.48 10.44
N GLU A 17 -8.97 -4.76 10.20
CA GLU A 17 -9.75 -4.88 8.96
C GLU A 17 -8.96 -4.31 7.77
N GLU A 18 -8.30 -3.17 7.95
CA GLU A 18 -7.42 -2.57 6.94
C GLU A 18 -6.21 -3.45 6.61
N GLN A 19 -5.56 -4.03 7.63
CA GLN A 19 -4.49 -5.01 7.44
C GLN A 19 -4.98 -6.22 6.66
N TRP A 20 -6.17 -6.73 6.96
CA TRP A 20 -6.75 -7.88 6.27
C TRP A 20 -7.04 -7.57 4.80
N VAL A 21 -7.63 -6.40 4.49
CA VAL A 21 -7.89 -5.98 3.11
C VAL A 21 -6.60 -5.79 2.32
N LEU A 22 -5.57 -5.18 2.91
CA LEU A 22 -4.25 -5.05 2.28
C LEU A 22 -3.61 -6.40 2.02
N HIS A 23 -3.60 -7.28 3.02
CA HIS A 23 -3.04 -8.61 2.90
C HIS A 23 -3.75 -9.41 1.80
N HIS A 24 -5.08 -9.41 1.79
CA HIS A 24 -5.88 -10.09 0.77
C HIS A 24 -5.64 -9.51 -0.63
N THR A 25 -5.58 -8.18 -0.76
CA THR A 25 -5.32 -7.52 -2.06
C THR A 25 -3.95 -7.92 -2.63
N LEU A 26 -2.91 -7.93 -1.79
CA LEU A 26 -1.57 -8.32 -2.22
C LEU A 26 -1.48 -9.81 -2.54
N LEU A 27 -2.17 -10.65 -1.77
CA LEU A 27 -2.24 -12.09 -2.04
C LEU A 27 -2.93 -12.37 -3.39
N ASP A 28 -4.09 -11.76 -3.64
CA ASP A 28 -4.83 -11.91 -4.90
C ASP A 28 -3.99 -11.48 -6.12
N ARG A 29 -3.19 -10.43 -5.96
CA ARG A 29 -2.26 -9.99 -7.00
C ARG A 29 -1.16 -11.02 -7.31
N MET A 30 -0.61 -11.66 -6.27
CA MET A 30 0.37 -12.74 -6.43
C MET A 30 -0.27 -13.99 -7.03
N GLU A 31 -1.48 -14.34 -6.62
CA GLU A 31 -2.22 -15.47 -7.18
C GLU A 31 -2.65 -15.25 -8.63
N SER A 32 -2.94 -14.01 -9.02
CA SER A 32 -3.29 -13.65 -10.40
C SER A 32 -2.15 -13.96 -11.39
N GLU A 33 -0.89 -13.73 -10.99
CA GLU A 33 0.28 -14.14 -11.78
C GLU A 33 0.32 -15.65 -11.98
N VAL A 34 0.02 -16.43 -10.93
CA VAL A 34 0.00 -17.91 -11.00
C VAL A 34 -1.15 -18.40 -11.86
N ARG A 35 -2.31 -17.75 -11.78
CA ARG A 35 -3.52 -18.14 -12.51
C ARG A 35 -3.42 -17.85 -14.01
N SER A 36 -2.78 -16.74 -14.39
CA SER A 36 -2.70 -16.30 -15.79
C SER A 36 -1.36 -15.59 -16.08
N PRO A 37 -0.24 -16.34 -16.08
CA PRO A 37 1.10 -15.77 -16.22
C PRO A 37 1.39 -15.18 -17.61
N ALA A 38 0.63 -15.57 -18.64
CA ALA A 38 0.78 -15.03 -19.98
C ALA A 38 0.06 -13.68 -20.18
N ASP A 39 -0.94 -13.39 -19.34
CA ASP A 39 -1.81 -12.21 -19.44
C ASP A 39 -1.58 -11.22 -18.29
N THR A 40 -0.71 -11.57 -17.34
CA THR A 40 -0.45 -10.80 -16.12
C THR A 40 1.03 -10.52 -15.99
N ASP A 41 1.41 -9.24 -15.92
CA ASP A 41 2.79 -8.88 -15.61
C ASP A 41 3.18 -9.40 -14.21
N PRO A 42 4.44 -9.79 -14.00
CA PRO A 42 4.91 -10.21 -12.68
C PRO A 42 4.77 -9.05 -11.68
N PRO A 43 4.29 -9.30 -10.45
CA PRO A 43 4.16 -8.28 -9.44
C PRO A 43 5.53 -7.71 -9.07
N PRO A 44 5.64 -6.39 -8.83
CA PRO A 44 6.90 -5.79 -8.40
C PRO A 44 7.42 -6.44 -7.11
N LEU A 45 8.74 -6.52 -6.93
CA LEU A 45 9.37 -6.97 -5.67
C LEU A 45 8.87 -6.19 -4.43
N ALA A 46 8.38 -4.97 -4.63
CA ALA A 46 7.77 -4.17 -3.57
C ALA A 46 6.49 -4.81 -3.01
N VAL A 47 5.70 -5.54 -3.82
CA VAL A 47 4.49 -6.25 -3.38
C VAL A 47 4.87 -7.31 -2.34
N TYR A 48 5.85 -8.17 -2.64
CA TYR A 48 6.32 -9.20 -1.71
C TYR A 48 6.88 -8.60 -0.42
N ARG A 49 7.69 -7.53 -0.52
CA ARG A 49 8.24 -6.87 0.68
C ARG A 49 7.16 -6.28 1.57
N VAL A 50 6.14 -5.65 0.98
CA VAL A 50 5.03 -5.09 1.75
C VAL A 50 4.20 -6.20 2.39
N PHE A 51 3.97 -7.30 1.66
CA PHE A 51 3.29 -8.46 2.19
C PHE A 51 4.00 -9.06 3.41
N GLU A 52 5.32 -9.29 3.31
CA GLU A 52 6.15 -9.76 4.44
C GLU A 52 6.11 -8.79 5.62
N LYS A 53 6.16 -7.48 5.36
CA LYS A 53 6.03 -6.44 6.40
C LYS A 53 4.68 -6.54 7.11
N LEU A 54 3.58 -6.71 6.38
CA LEU A 54 2.25 -6.87 6.97
C LEU A 54 2.15 -8.15 7.81
N GLU A 55 2.68 -9.28 7.34
CA GLU A 55 2.72 -10.53 8.11
C GLU A 55 3.55 -10.39 9.39
N ALA A 56 4.63 -9.62 9.34
CA ALA A 56 5.45 -9.29 10.51
C ALA A 56 4.82 -8.22 11.43
N GLY A 57 3.64 -7.69 11.12
CA GLY A 57 2.99 -6.60 11.87
C GLY A 57 3.68 -5.25 11.75
N THR A 58 4.49 -5.07 10.70
CA THR A 58 5.22 -3.83 10.40
C THR A 58 4.44 -2.98 9.41
N HIS A 59 3.88 -1.86 9.88
CA HIS A 59 3.10 -0.94 9.04
C HIS A 59 3.92 0.28 8.60
N ARG A 60 5.22 0.08 8.34
CA ARG A 60 6.13 1.14 7.87
C ARG A 60 6.47 0.93 6.41
N PHE A 61 6.04 1.88 5.57
CA PHE A 61 6.18 1.78 4.12
C PHE A 61 6.96 2.96 3.56
N SER A 62 7.97 2.66 2.75
CA SER A 62 8.70 3.62 1.93
C SER A 62 7.79 4.24 0.87
N GLN A 63 8.23 5.32 0.24
CA GLN A 63 7.47 5.96 -0.83
C GLN A 63 7.18 5.01 -2.01
N ARG A 64 8.14 4.15 -2.37
CA ARG A 64 7.98 3.16 -3.45
C ARG A 64 6.94 2.10 -3.08
N GLU A 65 6.98 1.62 -1.84
CA GLU A 65 6.02 0.66 -1.32
C GLU A 65 4.60 1.25 -1.25
N ARG A 66 4.45 2.49 -0.77
CA ARG A 66 3.17 3.21 -0.76
C ARG A 66 2.59 3.39 -2.17
N ARG A 67 3.44 3.75 -3.14
CA ARG A 67 3.02 3.87 -4.54
C ARG A 67 2.51 2.52 -5.06
N CYS A 68 3.25 1.44 -4.78
CA CYS A 68 2.86 0.09 -5.16
C CYS A 68 1.50 -0.28 -4.53
N LEU A 69 1.35 -0.09 -3.22
CA LEU A 69 0.10 -0.33 -2.49
C LEU A 69 -1.08 0.41 -3.10
N ARG A 70 -0.90 1.68 -3.46
CA ARG A 70 -1.94 2.48 -4.10
C ARG A 70 -2.33 1.91 -5.47
N ASP A 71 -1.36 1.51 -6.28
CA ASP A 71 -1.63 1.00 -7.62
C ASP A 71 -2.35 -0.37 -7.54
N GLU A 72 -2.03 -1.21 -6.55
CA GLU A 72 -2.76 -2.46 -6.28
C GLU A 72 -4.15 -2.24 -5.68
N LEU A 73 -4.30 -1.33 -4.70
CA LEU A 73 -5.61 -0.99 -4.12
C LEU A 73 -6.56 -0.38 -5.15
N ARG A 74 -6.06 0.42 -6.09
CA ARG A 74 -6.87 0.95 -7.20
C ARG A 74 -7.39 -0.15 -8.10
N GLN A 75 -6.56 -1.15 -8.40
CA GLN A 75 -6.99 -2.32 -9.15
C GLN A 75 -8.03 -3.13 -8.37
N CYS A 76 -7.82 -3.32 -7.07
CA CYS A 76 -8.79 -3.97 -6.18
C CYS A 76 -10.14 -3.24 -6.17
N VAL A 77 -10.17 -1.93 -5.96
CA VAL A 77 -11.44 -1.16 -5.98
C VAL A 77 -12.12 -1.22 -7.36
N ALA A 78 -11.35 -1.22 -8.44
CA ALA A 78 -11.88 -1.33 -9.80
C ALA A 78 -12.34 -2.75 -10.18
N ALA A 79 -11.85 -3.78 -9.49
CA ALA A 79 -12.24 -5.16 -9.75
C ALA A 79 -13.69 -5.39 -9.32
N ALA A 80 -14.49 -5.92 -10.25
CA ALA A 80 -15.90 -6.24 -10.00
C ALA A 80 -16.08 -7.36 -8.95
N GLU A 81 -15.05 -8.19 -8.77
CA GLU A 81 -15.04 -9.32 -7.83
C GLU A 81 -14.74 -8.89 -6.38
N THR A 82 -14.35 -7.63 -6.16
CA THR A 82 -14.05 -7.11 -4.83
C THR A 82 -15.31 -7.07 -3.97
N PRO A 83 -15.33 -7.72 -2.80
CA PRO A 83 -16.49 -7.76 -1.92
C PRO A 83 -16.94 -6.35 -1.50
N ASP A 84 -18.25 -6.12 -1.45
CA ASP A 84 -18.84 -4.82 -1.07
C ASP A 84 -18.40 -4.34 0.31
N ARG A 85 -18.05 -5.26 1.21
CA ARG A 85 -17.53 -4.95 2.56
C ARG A 85 -16.08 -4.43 2.55
N ASP A 86 -15.28 -4.84 1.57
CA ASP A 86 -13.85 -4.56 1.50
C ASP A 86 -13.59 -3.28 0.68
N ARG A 87 -14.46 -2.99 -0.30
CA ARG A 87 -14.41 -1.78 -1.13
C ARG A 87 -14.30 -0.46 -0.33
N PRO A 88 -15.17 -0.15 0.65
CA PRO A 88 -15.05 1.11 1.40
C PRO A 88 -13.77 1.18 2.24
N ILE A 89 -13.22 0.04 2.68
CA ILE A 89 -11.96 -0.01 3.42
C ILE A 89 -10.79 0.28 2.47
N ALA A 90 -10.78 -0.35 1.28
CA ALA A 90 -9.77 -0.11 0.26
C ALA A 90 -9.78 1.35 -0.23
N GLU A 91 -10.95 1.96 -0.40
CA GLU A 91 -11.08 3.39 -0.74
C GLU A 91 -10.51 4.31 0.36
N ARG A 92 -10.79 4.01 1.63
CA ARG A 92 -10.21 4.78 2.75
C ARG A 92 -8.69 4.68 2.79
N LEU A 93 -8.15 3.47 2.60
CA LEU A 93 -6.71 3.25 2.52
C LEU A 93 -6.05 4.01 1.37
N LEU A 94 -6.72 4.09 0.21
CA LEU A 94 -6.25 4.89 -0.91
C LEU A 94 -6.12 6.37 -0.52
N VAL A 95 -7.13 6.93 0.13
CA VAL A 95 -7.09 8.33 0.61
C VAL A 95 -5.95 8.53 1.60
N GLU A 96 -5.75 7.60 2.53
CA GLU A 96 -4.69 7.71 3.54
C GLU A 96 -3.27 7.63 2.94
N LEU A 97 -3.08 6.76 1.95
CA LEU A 97 -1.82 6.62 1.20
C LEU A 97 -1.54 7.82 0.29
N GLU A 98 -2.58 8.47 -0.24
CA GLU A 98 -2.49 9.66 -1.09
C GLU A 98 -2.33 10.94 -0.30
N THR A 99 -2.82 10.98 0.94
CA THR A 99 -2.67 12.13 1.81
C THR A 99 -1.18 12.34 2.08
N PRO A 100 -0.58 13.42 1.56
CA PRO A 100 0.80 13.74 1.89
C PRO A 100 0.90 13.88 3.40
N ASP A 101 1.97 13.35 3.99
CA ASP A 101 2.22 13.49 5.41
C ASP A 101 2.20 14.99 5.72
N ALA A 102 1.16 15.46 6.42
CA ALA A 102 0.98 16.89 6.72
C ALA A 102 2.03 17.40 7.74
N THR A 103 3.08 16.62 7.98
CA THR A 103 4.13 16.82 8.96
C THR A 103 5.46 17.11 8.27
N ASP A 104 5.49 18.19 7.49
CA ASP A 104 6.66 19.06 7.33
C ASP A 104 6.24 20.54 7.51
N SER A 105 5.36 20.78 8.49
CA SER A 105 4.95 22.14 8.90
C SER A 105 5.11 22.33 10.40
N VAL A 106 6.29 22.00 10.91
CA VAL A 106 6.79 22.54 12.18
C VAL A 106 8.30 22.78 12.08
N ALA A 107 8.72 23.57 11.09
CA ALA A 107 10.05 24.17 11.08
C ALA A 107 9.96 25.63 11.56
N GLU A 108 10.27 25.78 12.85
CA GLU A 108 10.94 26.93 13.47
C GLU A 108 10.11 28.19 13.86
N PRO A 109 9.90 28.43 15.18
CA PRO A 109 9.78 29.79 15.70
C PRO A 109 11.21 30.37 15.86
N LEU A 110 11.57 31.34 15.02
CA LEU A 110 12.74 32.19 15.26
C LEU A 110 12.33 33.39 16.16
N PRO A 111 13.25 33.87 17.01
CA PRO A 111 12.99 34.70 18.20
C PRO A 111 12.57 36.15 17.90
#